data_AF-A0A6C0F0T9-F1
#
_entry.id   AF-A0A6C0F0T9-F1
#
_cell.length_a   1.000
_cell.length_b   1.000
_cell.length_c   1.000
_cell.angle_alpha   90.00
_cell.angle_beta   90.00
_cell.angle_gamma   90.00
#
_symmetry.space_group_name_H-M   'P 1'
#
loop_
_entity.id
_entity.type
_entity.pdbx_description
1 polymer ?
#
loop_
_entity_poly.entity_id
_entity_poly.type
_entity_poly.pdbx_seq_one_letter_code
_entity_poly.pdbx_strand_id
1 'polypeptide(L)'
;MNTRRFFYITLIISVAVQFITGIIEMWAAFYVDVPRENYIIKQLLYLELLVQGIEGLFYIWLVYNFDSVINITPKRYIDWIITTPTMLTTLIFYLIYLRYKNEKIDTTRLEFSSLVNDNAGVLSKILLLNWSMLFFGYLGEMKILSTLSGVLLGFVPFLMYYYAIYEKYAVKSGEQGVKLFWYFFFFWSLYGVVALLPYNLKNSLYNILDLFAKNFFGLFLSYILLLKKY
;
A
#
# COMPACT_ATOMS: atom_id res chain seq x y z
N MET A 1 -10.76 14.77 24.69
CA MET A 1 -11.41 13.90 23.69
C MET A 1 -11.24 12.45 24.13
N ASN A 2 -12.31 11.64 24.15
CA ASN A 2 -12.18 10.22 24.50
C ASN A 2 -11.48 9.47 23.35
N THR A 3 -10.19 9.16 23.51
CA THR A 3 -9.36 8.57 22.46
C THR A 3 -9.82 7.17 22.05
N ARG A 4 -10.43 6.41 22.96
CA ARG A 4 -11.01 5.08 22.64
C ARG A 4 -12.23 5.22 21.75
N ARG A 5 -13.12 6.19 22.04
CA ARG A 5 -14.26 6.50 21.17
C ARG A 5 -13.78 6.96 19.79
N PHE A 6 -12.73 7.78 19.73
CA PHE A 6 -12.15 8.19 18.45
C PHE A 6 -11.59 6.99 17.66
N PHE A 7 -10.88 6.07 18.33
CA PHE A 7 -10.43 4.82 17.71
C PHE A 7 -11.59 4.00 17.12
N TYR A 8 -12.66 3.78 17.89
CA TYR A 8 -13.84 3.08 17.37
C TYR A 8 -14.48 3.80 16.16
N ILE A 9 -14.63 5.12 16.21
CA ILE A 9 -15.21 5.89 15.09
C ILE A 9 -14.36 5.72 13.83
N THR A 10 -13.03 5.90 13.93
CA THR A 10 -12.13 5.72 12.76
C THR A 10 -12.15 4.30 12.22
N LEU A 11 -12.35 3.30 13.09
CA LEU A 11 -12.47 1.90 12.67
C LEU A 11 -13.72 1.68 11.80
N ILE A 12 -14.87 2.16 12.26
CA ILE A 12 -16.14 2.05 11.51
C ILE A 12 -16.08 2.83 10.20
N ILE A 13 -15.49 4.04 10.21
CA ILE A 13 -15.25 4.82 8.99
C ILE A 13 -14.39 4.01 8.00
N SER A 14 -13.31 3.39 8.49
CA SER A 14 -12.42 2.59 7.64
C SER A 14 -13.15 1.46 6.94
N VAL A 15 -13.93 0.67 7.70
CA VAL A 15 -14.75 -0.42 7.16
C VAL A 15 -15.75 0.08 6.12
N ALA A 16 -16.45 1.18 6.41
CA ALA A 16 -17.44 1.73 5.49
C ALA A 16 -16.80 2.19 4.17
N VAL A 17 -15.64 2.86 4.24
CA VAL A 17 -14.91 3.30 3.04
C VAL A 17 -14.36 2.10 2.27
N GLN A 18 -13.76 1.11 2.95
CA GLN A 18 -13.28 -0.13 2.31
C GLN A 18 -14.41 -0.85 1.56
N PHE A 19 -15.61 -0.92 2.14
CA PHE A 19 -16.75 -1.53 1.46
C PHE A 19 -17.15 -0.79 0.18
N ILE A 20 -17.26 0.55 0.25
CA ILE A 20 -17.63 1.37 -0.91
C ILE A 20 -16.57 1.28 -2.00
N THR A 21 -15.30 1.43 -1.62
CA THR A 21 -14.17 1.38 -2.56
C THR A 21 -14.03 -0.01 -3.18
N GLY A 22 -14.20 -1.08 -2.41
CA GLY A 22 -14.20 -2.44 -2.92
C GLY A 22 -15.28 -2.71 -3.97
N ILE A 23 -16.49 -2.14 -3.83
CA ILE A 23 -17.52 -2.24 -4.87
C ILE A 23 -17.06 -1.56 -6.16
N ILE A 24 -16.49 -0.35 -6.07
CA ILE A 24 -16.00 0.41 -7.23
C ILE A 24 -14.86 -0.35 -7.92
N GLU A 25 -13.91 -0.86 -7.14
CA GLU A 25 -12.75 -1.59 -7.64
C GLU A 25 -13.15 -2.91 -8.29
N MET A 26 -14.05 -3.70 -7.67
CA MET A 26 -14.58 -4.92 -8.28
C MET A 26 -15.31 -4.62 -9.58
N TRP A 27 -16.11 -3.54 -9.63
CA TRP A 27 -16.79 -3.15 -10.85
C TRP A 27 -15.79 -2.83 -11.98
N ALA A 28 -14.79 -1.99 -11.69
CA ALA A 28 -13.75 -1.63 -12.64
C ALA A 28 -12.92 -2.85 -13.09
N ALA A 29 -12.60 -3.76 -12.17
CA ALA A 29 -11.75 -4.92 -12.43
C ALA A 29 -12.45 -6.01 -13.25
N PHE A 30 -13.76 -6.21 -13.09
CA PHE A 30 -14.45 -7.33 -13.74
C PHE A 30 -15.32 -6.91 -14.94
N TYR A 31 -15.87 -5.70 -14.94
CA TYR A 31 -16.88 -5.29 -15.93
C TYR A 31 -16.41 -4.23 -16.92
N VAL A 32 -15.25 -3.61 -16.71
CA VAL A 32 -14.70 -2.64 -17.68
C VAL A 32 -13.81 -3.36 -18.69
N ASP A 33 -14.12 -3.19 -19.97
CA ASP A 33 -13.28 -3.63 -21.07
C ASP A 33 -12.08 -2.71 -21.23
N VAL A 34 -10.88 -3.30 -21.27
CA VAL A 34 -9.60 -2.58 -21.31
C VAL A 34 -8.83 -3.00 -22.56
N PRO A 35 -8.40 -2.04 -23.41
CA PRO A 35 -7.55 -2.31 -24.56
C PRO A 35 -6.26 -3.04 -24.16
N ARG A 36 -5.68 -3.81 -25.08
CA ARG A 36 -4.55 -4.68 -24.79
C ARG A 36 -3.33 -3.91 -24.28
N GLU A 37 -3.14 -2.69 -24.79
CA GLU A 37 -2.07 -1.75 -24.42
C GLU A 37 -2.13 -1.35 -22.94
N ASN A 38 -3.30 -1.41 -22.32
CA ASN A 38 -3.52 -0.95 -20.95
C ASN A 38 -3.87 -2.10 -19.99
N TYR A 39 -3.78 -3.35 -20.47
CA TYR A 39 -4.22 -4.52 -19.72
C TYR A 39 -3.44 -4.71 -18.41
N ILE A 40 -2.19 -4.25 -18.35
CA ILE A 40 -1.42 -4.24 -17.10
C ILE A 40 -2.15 -3.49 -15.98
N ILE A 41 -2.82 -2.36 -16.26
CA ILE A 41 -3.53 -1.58 -15.23
C ILE A 41 -4.61 -2.44 -14.58
N LYS A 42 -5.31 -3.26 -15.38
CA LYS A 42 -6.33 -4.21 -14.90
C LYS A 42 -5.72 -5.29 -14.02
N GLN A 43 -4.53 -5.79 -14.35
CA GLN A 43 -3.79 -6.76 -13.53
C GLN A 43 -3.32 -6.17 -12.21
N LEU A 44 -2.86 -4.92 -12.21
CA LEU A 44 -2.51 -4.21 -10.98
C LEU A 44 -3.73 -3.99 -10.09
N LEU A 45 -4.89 -3.68 -10.68
CA LEU A 45 -6.14 -3.57 -9.93
C LEU A 45 -6.57 -4.89 -9.28
N TYR A 46 -6.32 -6.05 -9.91
CA TYR A 46 -6.55 -7.34 -9.24
C TYR A 46 -5.67 -7.55 -8.01
N LEU A 47 -4.43 -7.04 -8.02
CA LEU A 47 -3.55 -7.09 -6.87
C LEU A 47 -3.99 -6.12 -5.77
N GLU A 48 -4.49 -4.93 -6.13
CA GLU A 48 -5.08 -4.00 -5.16
C GLU A 48 -6.36 -4.58 -4.54
N LEU A 49 -7.19 -5.30 -5.30
CA LEU A 49 -8.32 -6.05 -4.74
C LEU A 49 -7.88 -7.14 -3.76
N LEU A 50 -6.75 -7.81 -4.00
CA LEU A 50 -6.16 -8.76 -3.05
C LEU A 50 -5.71 -8.04 -1.77
N VAL A 51 -5.03 -6.89 -1.91
CA VAL A 51 -4.62 -6.04 -0.78
C VAL A 51 -5.83 -5.65 0.06
N GLN A 52 -6.90 -5.17 -0.58
CA GLN A 52 -8.13 -4.78 0.06
C GLN A 52 -8.89 -5.96 0.69
N GLY A 53 -8.81 -7.15 0.09
CA GLY A 53 -9.34 -8.37 0.68
C GLY A 53 -8.64 -8.73 2.00
N ILE A 54 -7.31 -8.67 2.03
CA ILE A 54 -6.52 -8.91 3.26
C ILE A 54 -6.79 -7.83 4.31
N GLU A 55 -6.83 -6.56 3.89
CA GLU A 55 -7.21 -5.43 4.74
C GLU A 55 -8.59 -5.66 5.35
N GLY A 56 -9.60 -5.94 4.52
CA GLY A 56 -10.98 -6.17 4.96
C GLY A 56 -11.10 -7.30 5.98
N LEU A 57 -10.36 -8.41 5.80
CA LEU A 57 -10.30 -9.49 6.79
C LEU A 57 -9.74 -9.01 8.14
N PHE A 58 -8.67 -8.21 8.12
CA PHE A 58 -8.12 -7.63 9.35
C PHE A 58 -9.12 -6.67 10.03
N TYR A 59 -9.78 -5.79 9.26
CA TYR A 59 -10.72 -4.81 9.81
C TYR A 59 -11.99 -5.45 10.36
N ILE A 60 -12.54 -6.47 9.68
CA ILE A 60 -13.66 -7.27 10.17
C ILE A 60 -13.27 -7.95 11.50
N TRP A 61 -12.10 -8.61 11.53
CA TRP A 61 -11.59 -9.21 12.76
C TRP A 61 -11.45 -8.17 13.89
N LEU A 62 -10.94 -6.98 13.58
CA LEU A 62 -10.74 -5.90 14.54
C LEU A 62 -12.07 -5.36 15.10
N VAL A 63 -13.12 -5.25 14.27
CA VAL A 63 -14.47 -4.86 14.74
C VAL A 63 -15.02 -5.90 15.73
N TYR A 64 -14.97 -7.19 15.40
CA TYR A 64 -15.45 -8.25 16.28
C TYR A 64 -14.67 -8.36 17.59
N ASN A 65 -13.40 -7.95 17.59
CA ASN A 65 -12.49 -8.10 18.73
C ASN A 65 -12.14 -6.77 19.42
N PHE A 66 -12.85 -5.68 19.11
CA PHE A 66 -12.49 -4.35 19.57
C PHE A 66 -12.42 -4.23 21.10
N ASP A 67 -13.32 -4.92 21.80
CA ASP A 67 -13.39 -4.91 23.26
C ASP A 67 -12.64 -6.08 23.93
N SER A 68 -12.24 -7.11 23.17
CA SER A 68 -11.62 -8.33 23.71
C SER A 68 -10.09 -8.33 23.62
N VAL A 69 -9.50 -7.65 22.63
CA VAL A 69 -8.05 -7.68 22.39
C VAL A 69 -7.37 -6.45 22.98
N ILE A 70 -6.42 -6.70 23.89
CA ILE A 70 -5.68 -5.65 24.62
C ILE A 70 -4.74 -4.85 23.70
N ASN A 71 -4.00 -5.53 22.82
CA ASN A 71 -3.04 -4.88 21.92
C ASN A 71 -3.17 -5.40 20.48
N ILE A 72 -3.79 -4.60 19.63
CA ILE A 72 -4.04 -4.93 18.23
C ILE A 72 -2.89 -4.51 17.31
N THR A 73 -1.97 -3.65 17.76
CA THR A 73 -0.95 -3.06 16.88
C THR A 73 0.02 -4.10 16.30
N PRO A 74 0.54 -5.09 17.07
CA PRO A 74 1.33 -6.18 16.50
C PRO A 74 0.55 -7.04 15.50
N LYS A 75 -0.79 -7.11 15.60
CA LYS A 75 -1.62 -7.90 14.67
C LYS A 75 -1.73 -7.25 13.29
N ARG A 76 -1.60 -5.92 13.20
CA ARG A 76 -1.50 -5.20 11.92
C ARG A 76 -0.32 -5.65 11.07
N TYR A 77 0.77 -6.11 11.69
CA TYR A 77 1.94 -6.60 10.96
C TYR A 77 1.67 -7.89 10.17
N ILE A 78 0.63 -8.64 10.51
CA ILE A 78 0.19 -9.82 9.74
C ILE A 78 -0.49 -9.40 8.43
N ASP A 79 -1.26 -8.31 8.45
CA ASP A 79 -1.72 -7.66 7.22
C ASP A 79 -0.52 -7.12 6.45
N TRP A 80 0.29 -6.25 7.09
CA TRP A 80 1.33 -5.49 6.41
C TRP A 80 2.42 -6.34 5.78
N ILE A 81 2.77 -7.49 6.35
CA ILE A 81 3.78 -8.39 5.77
C ILE A 81 3.37 -8.95 4.40
N ILE A 82 2.05 -9.00 4.11
CA ILE A 82 1.49 -9.48 2.84
C ILE A 82 1.10 -8.32 1.93
N THR A 83 0.46 -7.28 2.47
CA THR A 83 -0.05 -6.17 1.65
C THR A 83 1.05 -5.25 1.16
N THR A 84 2.02 -4.88 2.00
CA THR A 84 3.07 -3.93 1.61
C THR A 84 3.97 -4.42 0.46
N PRO A 85 4.40 -5.71 0.39
CA PRO A 85 5.10 -6.21 -0.80
C PRO A 85 4.26 -6.13 -2.08
N THR A 86 2.96 -6.42 -1.96
CA THR A 86 2.02 -6.38 -3.08
C THR A 86 1.88 -4.95 -3.60
N MET A 87 1.66 -3.98 -2.70
CA MET A 87 1.56 -2.56 -3.03
C MET A 87 2.85 -1.96 -3.61
N LEU A 88 4.01 -2.38 -3.13
CA LEU A 88 5.28 -1.95 -3.71
C LEU A 88 5.44 -2.49 -5.14
N THR A 89 5.03 -3.73 -5.38
CA THR A 89 5.04 -4.34 -6.70
C THR A 89 4.10 -3.60 -7.65
N THR A 90 2.88 -3.28 -7.22
CA THR A 90 1.90 -2.55 -8.04
C THR A 90 2.36 -1.14 -8.34
N LEU A 91 2.90 -0.41 -7.35
CA LEU A 91 3.50 0.91 -7.58
C LEU A 91 4.62 0.85 -8.61
N ILE A 92 5.59 -0.05 -8.45
CA ILE A 92 6.74 -0.17 -9.38
C ILE A 92 6.26 -0.49 -10.78
N PHE A 93 5.31 -1.42 -10.93
CA PHE A 93 4.83 -1.83 -12.25
C PHE A 93 4.01 -0.75 -12.93
N TYR A 94 3.25 0.03 -12.15
CA TYR A 94 2.57 1.20 -12.69
C TYR A 94 3.56 2.28 -13.14
N LEU A 95 4.66 2.51 -12.40
CA LEU A 95 5.73 3.43 -12.82
C LEU A 95 6.42 2.95 -14.11
N ILE A 96 6.62 1.64 -14.28
CA ILE A 96 7.15 1.05 -15.53
C ILE A 96 6.16 1.28 -16.68
N TYR A 97 4.87 1.04 -16.46
CA TYR A 97 3.82 1.30 -17.45
C TYR A 97 3.83 2.78 -17.89
N LEU A 98 3.86 3.72 -16.95
CA LEU A 98 3.93 5.16 -17.26
C LEU A 98 5.19 5.52 -18.05
N ARG A 99 6.34 4.94 -17.71
CA ARG A 99 7.58 5.12 -18.49
C ARG A 99 7.39 4.68 -19.94
N TYR A 100 6.87 3.47 -20.15
CA TYR A 100 6.68 2.93 -21.50
C TYR A 100 5.73 3.82 -22.32
N LYS A 101 4.65 4.28 -21.69
CA LYS A 101 3.71 5.21 -22.31
C LYS A 101 4.38 6.53 -22.73
N ASN A 102 5.17 7.14 -21.83
CA ASN A 102 5.86 8.40 -22.11
C ASN A 102 6.93 8.26 -23.19
N GLU A 103 7.64 7.12 -23.21
CA GLU A 103 8.65 6.78 -24.22
C GLU A 103 8.01 6.25 -25.52
N LYS A 104 6.67 6.14 -25.61
CA LYS A 104 5.91 5.59 -26.73
C LYS A 104 6.33 4.16 -27.11
N ILE A 105 6.70 3.37 -26.12
CA ILE A 105 7.06 1.96 -26.25
C ILE A 105 5.77 1.13 -26.21
N ASP A 106 5.71 0.06 -27.02
CA ASP A 106 4.59 -0.87 -27.05
C ASP A 106 4.37 -1.54 -25.69
N THR A 107 3.15 -1.38 -25.16
CA THR A 107 2.69 -1.95 -23.87
C THR A 107 1.78 -3.17 -24.04
N THR A 108 1.45 -3.60 -25.27
CA THR A 108 0.54 -4.75 -25.52
C THR A 108 1.06 -6.07 -24.98
N ARG A 109 2.38 -6.17 -24.77
CA ARG A 109 3.09 -7.33 -24.19
C ARG A 109 3.50 -7.12 -22.74
N LEU A 110 3.17 -5.97 -22.16
CA LEU A 110 3.49 -5.67 -20.77
C LEU A 110 2.52 -6.45 -19.87
N GLU A 111 3.02 -7.54 -19.31
CA GLU A 111 2.26 -8.51 -18.52
C GLU A 111 2.91 -8.64 -17.14
N PHE A 112 2.11 -8.93 -16.12
CA PHE A 112 2.59 -9.01 -14.74
C PHE A 112 3.75 -10.01 -14.59
N SER A 113 3.62 -11.20 -15.18
CA SER A 113 4.62 -12.26 -15.08
C SER A 113 5.95 -11.90 -15.75
N SER A 114 5.91 -11.23 -16.90
CA SER A 114 7.13 -10.75 -17.57
C SER A 114 7.81 -9.66 -16.75
N LEU A 115 7.04 -8.69 -16.22
CA LEU A 115 7.58 -7.63 -15.36
C LEU A 115 8.24 -8.18 -14.09
N VAL A 116 7.65 -9.21 -13.46
CA VAL A 116 8.25 -9.89 -12.31
C VAL A 116 9.59 -10.49 -12.71
N ASN A 117 9.65 -11.26 -13.80
CA ASN A 117 10.87 -11.92 -14.24
C ASN A 117 11.98 -10.91 -14.59
N ASP A 118 11.63 -9.88 -15.38
CA ASP A 118 12.58 -8.86 -15.83
C ASP A 118 13.12 -7.99 -14.68
N ASN A 119 12.38 -7.89 -13.58
CA ASN A 119 12.74 -7.05 -12.43
C ASN A 119 13.04 -7.85 -11.15
N ALA A 120 13.07 -9.18 -11.20
CA ALA A 120 13.16 -10.06 -10.03
C ALA A 120 14.31 -9.68 -9.09
N GLY A 121 15.49 -9.36 -9.64
CA GLY A 121 16.67 -8.99 -8.85
C GLY A 121 16.52 -7.68 -8.08
N VAL A 122 15.77 -6.70 -8.61
CA VAL A 122 15.54 -5.43 -7.89
C VAL A 122 14.29 -5.50 -7.02
N LEU A 123 13.22 -6.15 -7.48
CA LEU A 123 12.04 -6.41 -6.66
C LEU A 123 12.41 -7.17 -5.39
N SER A 124 13.15 -8.27 -5.49
CA SER A 124 13.55 -9.06 -4.31
C SER A 124 14.31 -8.22 -3.28
N LYS A 125 15.24 -7.36 -3.71
CA LYS A 125 15.95 -6.42 -2.81
C LYS A 125 15.01 -5.44 -2.13
N ILE A 126 14.08 -4.85 -2.88
CA ILE A 126 13.07 -3.91 -2.35
C ILE A 126 12.17 -4.62 -1.33
N LEU A 127 11.69 -5.81 -1.65
CA LEU A 127 10.81 -6.58 -0.77
C LEU A 127 11.52 -7.03 0.52
N LEU A 128 12.79 -7.44 0.42
CA LEU A 128 13.61 -7.77 1.59
C LEU A 128 13.84 -6.56 2.51
N LEU A 129 14.09 -5.38 1.92
CA LEU A 129 14.20 -4.13 2.68
C LEU A 129 12.86 -3.75 3.33
N ASN A 130 11.74 -3.91 2.61
CA ASN A 130 10.42 -3.68 3.16
C ASN A 130 10.11 -4.61 4.35
N TRP A 131 10.42 -5.91 4.25
CA TRP A 131 10.27 -6.81 5.40
C TRP A 131 11.22 -6.48 6.54
N SER A 132 12.43 -6.00 6.25
CA SER A 132 13.37 -5.53 7.27
C SER A 132 12.83 -4.31 8.03
N MET A 133 12.23 -3.36 7.32
CA MET A 133 11.52 -2.21 7.92
C MET A 133 10.41 -2.71 8.85
N LEU A 134 9.54 -3.61 8.38
CA LEU A 134 8.45 -4.17 9.17
C LEU A 134 8.96 -4.94 10.39
N PHE A 135 10.06 -5.70 10.24
CA PHE A 135 10.66 -6.44 11.34
C PHE A 135 11.10 -5.51 12.48
N PHE A 136 11.82 -4.43 12.20
CA PHE A 136 12.22 -3.47 13.23
C PHE A 136 11.02 -2.75 13.88
N GLY A 137 10.01 -2.39 13.09
CA GLY A 137 8.77 -1.84 13.62
C GLY A 137 8.07 -2.81 14.57
N TYR A 138 7.97 -4.08 14.19
CA TYR A 138 7.37 -5.14 14.99
C TYR A 138 8.10 -5.35 16.32
N LEU A 139 9.44 -5.37 16.31
CA LEU A 139 10.24 -5.45 17.54
C LEU A 139 9.96 -4.28 18.48
N GLY A 140 9.74 -3.08 17.94
CA GLY A 140 9.37 -1.88 18.71
C GLY A 140 7.95 -1.94 19.31
N GLU A 141 7.00 -2.57 18.61
CA GLU A 141 5.63 -2.79 19.10
C GLU A 141 5.56 -3.90 20.15
N MET A 142 6.39 -4.93 20.01
CA MET A 142 6.54 -6.01 20.98
C MET A 142 7.39 -5.64 22.20
N LYS A 143 7.90 -4.39 22.27
CA LYS A 143 8.76 -3.88 23.35
C LYS A 143 10.08 -4.65 23.54
N ILE A 144 10.51 -5.39 22.52
CA ILE A 144 11.85 -6.01 22.46
C ILE A 144 12.91 -4.91 22.25
N LEU A 145 12.56 -3.90 21.44
CA LEU A 145 13.30 -2.65 21.31
C LEU A 145 12.46 -1.49 21.86
N SER A 146 13.11 -0.38 22.22
CA SER A 146 12.37 0.86 22.43
C SER A 146 11.63 1.24 21.13
N THR A 147 10.41 1.76 21.25
CA THR A 147 9.61 2.10 20.05
C THR A 147 10.32 3.13 19.17
N LEU A 148 11.04 4.09 19.77
CA LEU A 148 11.87 5.04 19.03
C LEU A 148 13.01 4.33 18.27
N SER A 149 13.74 3.42 18.91
CA SER A 149 14.80 2.65 18.25
C SER A 149 14.26 1.80 17.09
N GLY A 150 13.12 1.13 17.29
CA GLY A 150 12.46 0.35 16.24
C GLY A 150 12.05 1.22 15.03
N VAL A 151 11.52 2.42 15.29
CA VAL A 151 11.18 3.39 14.24
C VAL A 151 12.42 3.89 13.50
N LEU A 152 13.46 4.33 14.21
CA LEU A 152 14.69 4.83 13.58
C LEU A 152 15.39 3.75 12.74
N LEU A 153 15.50 2.53 13.27
CA LEU A 153 16.07 1.40 12.53
C LEU A 153 15.20 0.98 11.35
N GLY A 154 13.87 1.08 11.45
CA GLY A 154 12.94 0.82 10.35
C GLY A 154 13.01 1.87 9.23
N PHE A 155 13.28 3.13 9.56
CA PHE A 155 13.43 4.20 8.57
C PHE A 155 14.64 4.00 7.65
N VAL A 156 15.70 3.32 8.11
CA VAL A 156 16.89 3.04 7.29
C VAL A 156 16.54 2.21 6.04
N PRO A 157 16.01 0.97 6.15
CA PRO A 157 15.62 0.20 4.97
C PRO A 157 14.46 0.86 4.21
N PHE A 158 13.54 1.57 4.88
CA PHE A 158 12.50 2.37 4.24
C PHE A 158 13.06 3.35 3.22
N LEU A 159 13.99 4.20 3.66
CA LEU A 159 14.62 5.20 2.79
C LEU A 159 15.44 4.54 1.68
N MET A 160 16.14 3.44 1.98
CA MET A 160 16.93 2.71 0.99
C MET A 160 16.07 2.15 -0.15
N TYR A 161 14.95 1.49 0.16
CA TYR A 161 14.12 0.92 -0.91
C TYR A 161 13.36 2.01 -1.68
N TYR A 162 12.90 3.09 -1.03
CA TYR A 162 12.29 4.21 -1.73
C TYR A 162 13.28 4.95 -2.63
N TYR A 163 14.54 5.11 -2.20
CA TYR A 163 15.61 5.64 -3.06
C TYR A 163 15.84 4.74 -4.30
N ALA A 164 15.91 3.42 -4.11
CA ALA A 164 16.06 2.48 -5.21
C ALA A 164 14.88 2.55 -6.20
N ILE A 165 13.65 2.69 -5.70
CA ILE A 165 12.46 2.89 -6.55
C ILE A 165 12.54 4.21 -7.30
N TYR A 166 12.95 5.28 -6.61
CA TYR A 166 13.04 6.62 -7.18
C TYR A 166 13.97 6.65 -8.39
N GLU A 167 15.22 6.24 -8.19
CA GLU A 167 16.24 6.29 -9.24
C GLU A 167 15.96 5.33 -10.39
N LYS A 168 15.51 4.11 -10.08
CA LYS A 168 15.33 3.11 -11.12
C LYS A 168 14.05 3.31 -11.93
N TYR A 169 12.96 3.72 -11.29
CA TYR A 169 11.62 3.72 -11.86
C TYR A 169 10.96 5.09 -11.88
N ALA A 170 10.89 5.79 -10.74
CA ALA A 170 10.08 7.00 -10.63
C ALA A 170 10.57 8.13 -11.55
N VAL A 171 11.87 8.43 -11.57
CA VAL A 171 12.43 9.51 -12.41
C VAL A 171 12.22 9.30 -13.91
N LYS A 172 11.96 8.06 -14.34
CA LYS A 172 11.72 7.68 -15.75
C LYS A 172 10.23 7.65 -16.11
N SER A 173 9.34 7.75 -15.12
CA SER A 173 7.90 7.63 -15.29
C SER A 173 7.18 8.95 -15.61
N GLY A 174 7.95 10.03 -15.86
CA GLY A 174 7.43 11.36 -16.11
C GLY A 174 6.82 12.02 -14.87
N GLU A 175 6.26 13.22 -15.05
CA GLU A 175 5.76 14.04 -13.93
C GLU A 175 4.68 13.32 -13.11
N GLN A 176 3.76 12.60 -13.77
CA GLN A 176 2.67 11.90 -13.10
C GLN A 176 3.18 10.78 -12.19
N GLY A 177 4.12 9.97 -12.66
CA GLY A 177 4.66 8.89 -11.84
C GLY A 177 5.58 9.38 -10.73
N VAL A 178 6.31 10.48 -10.92
CA VAL A 178 7.06 11.15 -9.83
C VAL A 178 6.10 11.68 -8.75
N LYS A 179 4.97 12.29 -9.13
CA LYS A 179 3.94 12.74 -8.16
C LYS A 179 3.37 11.56 -7.38
N LEU A 180 3.05 10.46 -8.07
CA LEU A 180 2.53 9.26 -7.42
C LEU A 180 3.55 8.64 -6.46
N PHE A 181 4.82 8.57 -6.86
CA PHE A 181 5.90 8.11 -5.99
C PHE A 181 5.97 8.93 -4.68
N TRP A 182 5.95 10.27 -4.78
CA TRP A 182 6.02 11.14 -3.61
C TRP A 182 4.77 11.06 -2.74
N TYR A 183 3.59 10.85 -3.34
CA TYR A 183 2.36 10.56 -2.59
C TYR A 183 2.56 9.35 -1.67
N PHE A 184 3.02 8.22 -2.21
CA PHE A 184 3.23 7.00 -1.43
C PHE A 184 4.34 7.16 -0.38
N PHE A 185 5.47 7.76 -0.76
CA PHE A 185 6.55 8.04 0.16
C PHE A 185 6.06 8.84 1.37
N PHE A 186 5.28 9.90 1.12
CA PHE A 186 4.71 10.73 2.17
C PHE A 186 3.79 9.91 3.09
N PHE A 187 2.73 9.29 2.55
CA PHE A 187 1.76 8.57 3.37
C PHE A 187 2.35 7.38 4.12
N TRP A 188 3.32 6.68 3.53
CA TRP A 188 3.99 5.57 4.20
C TRP A 188 4.94 6.05 5.30
N SER A 189 5.64 7.18 5.11
CA SER A 189 6.49 7.76 6.15
C SER A 189 5.70 8.13 7.42
N LEU A 190 4.42 8.51 7.25
CA LEU A 190 3.54 8.82 8.38
C LEU A 190 3.31 7.61 9.29
N TYR A 191 3.35 6.36 8.80
CA TYR A 191 3.21 5.18 9.66
C TYR A 191 4.33 5.11 10.71
N GLY A 192 5.57 5.41 10.32
CA GLY A 192 6.70 5.44 11.25
C GLY A 192 6.56 6.55 12.29
N VAL A 193 6.07 7.73 11.90
CA VAL A 193 5.80 8.84 12.82
C VAL A 193 4.67 8.49 13.80
N VAL A 194 3.58 7.93 13.28
CA VAL A 194 2.39 7.54 14.04
C VAL A 194 2.70 6.43 15.05
N ALA A 195 3.69 5.59 14.79
CA ALA A 195 4.14 4.54 15.72
C ALA A 195 4.57 5.08 17.10
N LEU A 196 5.02 6.33 17.18
CA LEU A 196 5.47 6.99 18.41
C LEU A 196 4.31 7.53 19.27
N LEU A 197 3.08 7.52 18.76
CA LEU A 197 1.92 8.08 19.45
C LEU A 197 1.30 7.11 20.47
N PRO A 198 0.51 7.62 21.44
CA PRO A 198 -0.24 6.78 22.37
C PRO A 198 -1.18 5.80 21.66
N TYR A 199 -1.35 4.61 22.23
CA TYR A 199 -2.02 3.45 21.61
C TYR A 199 -3.32 3.77 20.86
N ASN A 200 -4.28 4.43 21.51
CA ASN A 200 -5.57 4.72 20.88
C ASN A 200 -5.42 5.67 19.68
N LEU A 201 -4.65 6.76 19.84
CA LEU A 201 -4.42 7.73 18.78
C LEU A 201 -3.65 7.12 17.62
N LYS A 202 -2.62 6.33 17.93
CA LYS A 202 -1.84 5.56 16.96
C LYS A 202 -2.74 4.68 16.09
N ASN A 203 -3.59 3.86 16.71
CA ASN A 203 -4.47 2.97 15.97
C ASN A 203 -5.60 3.71 15.26
N SER A 204 -6.09 4.84 15.79
CA SER A 204 -6.99 5.72 15.04
C SER A 204 -6.36 6.22 13.75
N LEU A 205 -5.09 6.64 13.81
CA LEU A 205 -4.39 7.17 12.65
C LEU A 205 -4.02 6.07 11.67
N TYR A 206 -3.66 4.86 12.14
CA TYR A 206 -3.50 3.71 11.24
C TYR A 206 -4.79 3.36 10.48
N ASN A 207 -5.96 3.46 11.12
CA ASN A 207 -7.24 3.28 10.44
C ASN A 207 -7.42 4.26 9.27
N ILE A 208 -7.06 5.52 9.48
CA ILE A 208 -7.19 6.54 8.44
C ILE A 208 -6.09 6.39 7.37
N LEU A 209 -4.86 6.13 7.78
CA LEU A 209 -3.73 5.97 6.87
C LEU A 209 -3.92 4.78 5.91
N ASP A 210 -4.52 3.67 6.38
CA ASP A 210 -4.80 2.53 5.51
C ASP A 210 -5.73 2.91 4.34
N LEU A 211 -6.67 3.84 4.54
CA LEU A 211 -7.52 4.37 3.47
C LEU A 211 -6.71 5.09 2.38
N PHE A 212 -5.71 5.88 2.77
CA PHE A 212 -4.86 6.62 1.84
C PHE A 212 -3.78 5.76 1.21
N ALA A 213 -3.28 4.76 1.93
CA ALA A 213 -2.22 3.89 1.46
C ALA A 213 -2.76 2.78 0.55
N LYS A 214 -3.88 2.15 0.91
CA LYS A 214 -4.45 0.98 0.22
C LYS A 214 -5.59 1.39 -0.72
N ASN A 215 -6.72 1.85 -0.17
CA ASN A 215 -7.94 2.05 -0.96
C ASN A 215 -7.81 3.17 -2.01
N PHE A 216 -7.04 4.22 -1.72
CA PHE A 216 -6.81 5.29 -2.70
C PHE A 216 -6.19 4.78 -4.00
N PHE A 217 -5.26 3.81 -3.93
CA PHE A 217 -4.58 3.37 -5.14
C PHE A 217 -5.46 2.50 -6.03
N GLY A 218 -6.19 1.56 -5.43
CA GLY A 218 -7.22 0.79 -6.13
C GLY A 218 -8.29 1.69 -6.76
N LEU A 219 -8.76 2.71 -6.04
CA LEU A 219 -9.64 3.75 -6.59
C LEU A 219 -9.00 4.54 -7.75
N PHE A 220 -7.72 4.90 -7.63
CA PHE A 220 -7.00 5.62 -8.67
C PHE A 220 -6.87 4.80 -9.95
N LEU A 221 -6.53 3.52 -9.85
CA LEU A 221 -6.51 2.61 -11.00
C LEU A 221 -7.92 2.43 -11.59
N SER A 222 -8.93 2.28 -10.73
CA SER A 222 -10.34 2.20 -11.14
C SER A 222 -10.80 3.45 -11.90
N TYR A 223 -10.43 4.63 -11.43
CA TYR A 223 -10.69 5.91 -12.09
C TYR A 223 -10.11 5.96 -13.51
N ILE A 224 -8.86 5.51 -13.67
CA ILE A 224 -8.20 5.45 -14.98
C ILE A 224 -8.96 4.54 -15.93
N LEU A 225 -9.36 3.35 -15.48
CA LEU A 225 -10.09 2.39 -16.29
C LEU A 225 -11.49 2.89 -16.67
N LEU A 226 -12.27 3.35 -15.68
CA LEU A 226 -13.65 3.81 -15.88
C LEU A 226 -13.75 5.01 -16.82
N LEU A 227 -12.83 5.96 -16.70
CA LEU A 227 -12.83 7.17 -17.53
C LEU A 227 -11.97 7.04 -18.79
N LYS A 228 -11.36 5.88 -19.03
CA LYS A 228 -10.46 5.63 -20.15
C LYS A 228 -9.30 6.64 -20.22
N LYS A 229 -8.81 7.07 -19.06
CA LYS A 229 -7.72 8.06 -18.90
C LYS A 229 -6.37 7.38 -18.74
N TYR A 230 -6.10 6.38 -19.57
CA TYR A 230 -4.81 5.68 -19.58
C TYR A 230 -3.71 6.58 -20.10
#